data_AF-T1CFV3-F1
#
_entry.id   AF-T1CFV3-F1
#
_cell.length_a   1.000
_cell.length_b   1.000
_cell.length_c   1.000
_cell.angle_alpha   90.00
_cell.angle_beta   90.00
_cell.angle_gamma   90.00
#
_symmetry.space_group_name_H-M   'P 1'
#
loop_
_entity.id
_entity.type
_entity.pdbx_description
1 polymer ?
#
loop_
_entity_poly.entity_id
_entity_poly.type
_entity_poly.pdbx_seq_one_letter_code
_entity_poly.pdbx_strand_id
1 'polypeptide(L)'
;NKATYRQDTRFAKDILVISPGLTVKNRLQVLNPSAPDENNYYISFDLIPPGMFDKLRSGRVKIVNWHMLEWETEDQIKRKKSVDKRGVKSEEAYTREVLGDMKDAKNIIVINDEAHHAWRINPEAIGKYIRQRDLKDSAQESTVWIGGIDKINNVRHVMRCFDFTATPFFPSGKKAGDEDFFKWVVSDFGLNEAIESGLVKTPRVVVRDDGTPDSKTMKSKFYHIYADSGVKANLNRAVDKETPLPDMVTKAYYFLGLDWLETFKLWKESNAETPPVMISVCNRTETAARVKFSLDKGKIRIKELQNPNATLQIDTKVLNEAETGQNGNGVASKKSVAEELREKVDTVGQKGRPGEQIQNVISVGMLSEGWDAKTVTHIMGLRAFTSQLLCEQVVGRGLRRTSYEVE
;
A
#
# COMPACT_ATOMS: atom_id res chain seq x y z
N ASN A 1 -8.13 -27.97 -11.73
CA ASN A 1 -9.50 -28.56 -11.84
C ASN A 1 -10.19 -28.30 -13.17
N LYS A 2 -10.46 -27.04 -13.58
CA LYS A 2 -11.19 -26.76 -14.82
C LYS A 2 -10.57 -27.36 -16.08
N ALA A 3 -9.23 -27.42 -16.16
CA ALA A 3 -8.51 -28.06 -17.26
C ALA A 3 -8.83 -29.56 -17.43
N THR A 4 -8.97 -30.27 -16.31
CA THR A 4 -9.31 -31.70 -16.26
C THR A 4 -10.81 -31.91 -16.49
N TYR A 5 -11.66 -31.13 -15.81
CA TYR A 5 -13.12 -31.26 -15.87
C TYR A 5 -13.75 -30.07 -16.60
N ARG A 6 -13.64 -30.07 -17.94
CA ARG A 6 -14.02 -28.92 -18.77
C ARG A 6 -15.50 -28.52 -18.64
N GLN A 7 -16.38 -29.49 -18.43
CA GLN A 7 -17.82 -29.27 -18.30
C GLN A 7 -18.27 -28.94 -16.88
N ASP A 8 -17.41 -29.08 -15.87
CA ASP A 8 -17.78 -28.79 -14.48
C ASP A 8 -17.92 -27.28 -14.29
N THR A 9 -19.12 -26.85 -13.90
CA THR A 9 -19.50 -25.45 -13.74
C THR A 9 -19.00 -24.84 -12.44
N ARG A 10 -18.47 -25.64 -11.51
CA ARG A 10 -17.93 -25.14 -10.23
C ARG A 10 -16.58 -24.46 -10.36
N PHE A 11 -15.87 -24.71 -11.47
CA PHE A 11 -14.50 -24.23 -11.69
C PHE A 11 -14.41 -23.28 -12.88
N ALA A 12 -13.63 -22.22 -12.72
CA ALA A 12 -13.20 -21.34 -13.80
C ALA A 12 -11.73 -21.60 -14.13
N LYS A 13 -11.32 -21.20 -15.34
CA LYS A 13 -9.90 -21.16 -15.75
C LYS A 13 -9.41 -19.73 -15.97
N ASP A 14 -10.33 -18.77 -16.02
CA ASP A 14 -10.09 -17.37 -16.35
C ASP A 14 -10.37 -16.54 -15.09
N ILE A 15 -9.34 -15.86 -14.59
CA ILE A 15 -9.34 -15.14 -13.32
C ILE A 15 -8.98 -13.68 -13.59
N LEU A 16 -9.85 -12.77 -13.16
CA LEU A 16 -9.59 -11.32 -13.16
C LEU A 16 -9.22 -10.90 -11.74
N VAL A 17 -8.04 -10.33 -11.57
CA VAL A 17 -7.57 -9.74 -10.32
C VAL A 17 -7.57 -8.22 -10.47
N ILE A 18 -8.21 -7.52 -9.54
CA ILE A 18 -8.29 -6.06 -9.53
C ILE A 18 -7.52 -5.54 -8.33
N SER A 19 -6.73 -4.49 -8.55
CA SER A 19 -5.83 -3.89 -7.57
C SER A 19 -6.09 -2.39 -7.40
N PRO A 20 -5.88 -1.82 -6.20
CA PRO A 20 -6.16 -0.42 -5.90
C PRO A 20 -5.13 0.53 -6.52
N GLY A 21 -3.89 0.08 -6.62
CA GLY A 21 -2.78 0.86 -7.14
C GLY A 21 -1.90 0.04 -8.07
N LEU A 22 -1.08 0.74 -8.84
CA LEU A 22 -0.13 0.09 -9.74
C LEU A 22 0.97 -0.66 -8.96
N THR A 23 1.29 -0.27 -7.72
CA THR A 23 2.30 -0.96 -6.88
C THR A 23 1.82 -2.36 -6.55
N VAL A 24 0.59 -2.47 -6.05
CA VAL A 24 -0.08 -3.76 -5.82
C VAL A 24 -0.17 -4.58 -7.12
N LYS A 25 -0.63 -3.95 -8.22
CA LYS A 25 -0.72 -4.60 -9.53
C LYS A 25 0.58 -5.28 -9.97
N ASN A 26 1.71 -4.58 -9.78
CA ASN A 26 3.04 -5.07 -10.16
C ASN A 26 3.48 -6.24 -9.27
N ARG A 27 3.15 -6.21 -7.97
CA ARG A 27 3.46 -7.30 -7.04
C ARG A 27 2.63 -8.55 -7.31
N LEU A 28 1.36 -8.38 -7.67
CA LEU A 28 0.47 -9.50 -7.97
C LEU A 28 0.89 -10.25 -9.24
N GLN A 29 1.84 -9.75 -10.06
CA GLN A 29 2.33 -10.46 -11.25
C GLN A 29 2.92 -11.84 -10.94
N VAL A 30 3.33 -12.09 -9.69
CA VAL A 30 3.75 -13.42 -9.21
C VAL A 30 2.66 -14.48 -9.31
N LEU A 31 1.39 -14.07 -9.43
CA LEU A 31 0.23 -14.96 -9.64
C LEU A 31 0.11 -15.41 -11.10
N ASN A 32 0.93 -14.92 -12.03
CA ASN A 32 0.91 -15.37 -13.41
C ASN A 32 1.48 -16.80 -13.50
N PRO A 33 0.67 -17.81 -13.86
CA PRO A 33 1.15 -19.19 -13.94
C PRO A 33 2.26 -19.43 -14.97
N SER A 34 2.35 -18.55 -15.95
CA SER A 34 3.32 -18.60 -17.05
C SER A 34 4.52 -17.69 -16.81
N ALA A 35 4.68 -17.12 -15.61
CA ALA A 35 5.88 -16.38 -15.23
C ALA A 35 7.12 -17.30 -15.28
N PRO A 36 8.31 -16.76 -15.61
CA PRO A 36 9.57 -17.49 -15.49
C PRO A 36 9.76 -18.05 -14.07
N ASP A 37 10.43 -19.20 -13.95
CA ASP A 37 10.50 -19.97 -12.72
C ASP A 37 11.05 -19.16 -11.53
N GLU A 38 12.02 -18.27 -11.77
CA GLU A 38 12.61 -17.37 -10.76
C GLU A 38 11.59 -16.44 -10.09
N ASN A 39 10.47 -16.14 -10.75
CA ASN A 39 9.41 -15.26 -10.25
C ASN A 39 8.05 -15.97 -10.14
N ASN A 40 8.04 -17.31 -10.17
CA ASN A 40 6.82 -18.10 -10.17
C ASN A 40 6.51 -18.64 -8.77
N TYR A 41 5.55 -18.03 -8.08
CA TYR A 41 5.22 -18.41 -6.70
C TYR A 41 4.64 -19.82 -6.59
N TYR A 42 4.05 -20.37 -7.65
CA TYR A 42 3.59 -21.75 -7.65
C TYR A 42 4.75 -22.74 -7.48
N ILE A 43 5.93 -22.38 -7.98
CA ILE A 43 7.18 -23.15 -7.80
C ILE A 43 7.83 -22.80 -6.48
N SER A 44 8.01 -21.51 -6.18
CA SER A 44 8.72 -21.06 -4.96
C SER A 44 8.10 -21.59 -3.66
N PHE A 45 6.78 -21.81 -3.65
CA PHE A 45 6.05 -22.33 -2.50
C PHE A 45 5.59 -23.78 -2.68
N ASP A 46 6.05 -24.49 -3.72
CA ASP A 46 5.67 -25.88 -4.03
C ASP A 46 4.15 -26.12 -3.95
N LEU A 47 3.37 -25.19 -4.51
CA LEU A 47 1.90 -25.18 -4.34
C LEU A 47 1.21 -26.26 -5.18
N ILE A 48 1.87 -26.74 -6.23
CA ILE A 48 1.34 -27.75 -7.14
C ILE A 48 2.41 -28.77 -7.55
N PRO A 49 2.02 -30.04 -7.75
CA PRO A 49 2.97 -31.06 -8.21
C PRO A 49 3.55 -30.72 -9.60
N PRO A 50 4.82 -31.07 -9.89
CA PRO A 50 5.49 -30.80 -11.17
C PRO A 50 4.68 -31.23 -12.42
N GLY A 51 4.01 -32.39 -12.35
CA GLY A 51 3.19 -32.90 -13.45
C GLY A 51 1.89 -32.12 -13.72
N MET A 52 1.55 -31.10 -12.92
CA MET A 52 0.35 -30.29 -13.08
C MET A 52 0.60 -28.90 -13.64
N PHE A 53 1.86 -28.48 -13.85
CA PHE A 53 2.18 -27.14 -14.35
C PHE A 53 1.58 -26.85 -15.72
N ASP A 54 1.60 -27.80 -16.65
CA ASP A 54 0.99 -27.62 -17.97
C ASP A 54 -0.51 -27.40 -17.89
N LYS A 55 -1.17 -28.05 -16.92
CA LYS A 55 -2.61 -27.83 -16.65
C LYS A 55 -2.84 -26.48 -15.98
N LEU A 56 -1.95 -26.03 -15.09
CA LEU A 56 -2.05 -24.72 -14.45
C LEU A 56 -1.91 -23.60 -15.49
N ARG A 57 -0.91 -23.70 -16.38
CA ARG A 57 -0.64 -22.74 -17.47
C ARG A 57 -1.77 -22.65 -18.50
N SER A 58 -2.69 -23.61 -18.52
CA SER A 58 -3.92 -23.51 -19.33
C SER A 58 -4.95 -22.52 -18.78
N GLY A 59 -4.81 -22.12 -17.51
CA GLY A 59 -5.56 -21.03 -16.90
C GLY A 59 -4.92 -19.68 -17.20
N ARG A 60 -5.73 -18.62 -17.12
CA ARG A 60 -5.29 -17.23 -17.35
C ARG A 60 -5.60 -16.39 -16.13
N VAL A 61 -4.63 -15.58 -15.72
CA VAL A 61 -4.76 -14.60 -14.65
C VAL A 61 -4.52 -13.22 -15.27
N LYS A 62 -5.56 -12.40 -15.32
CA LYS A 62 -5.48 -11.01 -15.80
C LYS A 62 -5.48 -10.09 -14.60
N ILE A 63 -4.46 -9.26 -14.48
CA ILE A 63 -4.30 -8.33 -13.36
C ILE A 63 -4.46 -6.91 -13.87
N VAL A 64 -5.46 -6.21 -13.37
CA VAL A 64 -5.77 -4.82 -13.74
C VAL A 64 -5.74 -3.93 -12.51
N ASN A 65 -5.50 -2.65 -12.73
CA ASN A 65 -5.77 -1.63 -11.71
C ASN A 65 -7.18 -1.08 -11.95
N TRP A 66 -7.88 -0.65 -10.89
CA TRP A 66 -9.28 -0.22 -10.99
C TRP A 66 -9.50 0.93 -11.98
N HIS A 67 -8.51 1.78 -12.27
CA HIS A 67 -8.64 2.82 -13.29
C HIS A 67 -8.97 2.24 -14.68
N MET A 68 -8.58 0.98 -14.97
CA MET A 68 -8.98 0.28 -16.19
C MET A 68 -10.48 -0.01 -16.25
N LEU A 69 -11.15 -0.01 -15.11
CA LEU A 69 -12.58 -0.21 -15.00
C LEU A 69 -13.36 1.08 -15.21
N GLU A 70 -12.71 2.24 -15.34
CA GLU A 70 -13.40 3.50 -15.66
C GLU A 70 -14.14 3.40 -16.99
N TRP A 71 -15.39 3.87 -17.00
CA TRP A 71 -16.17 4.06 -18.23
C TRP A 71 -16.62 5.52 -18.32
N GLU A 72 -16.79 5.97 -19.55
CA GLU A 72 -17.30 7.31 -19.81
C GLU A 72 -18.82 7.31 -19.81
N THR A 73 -19.42 8.26 -19.10
CA THR A 73 -20.87 8.51 -19.16
C THR A 73 -21.21 9.43 -20.33
N GLU A 74 -22.47 9.43 -20.78
CA GLU A 74 -22.91 10.31 -21.87
C GLU A 74 -22.61 11.79 -21.59
N ASP A 75 -22.80 12.23 -20.35
CA ASP A 75 -22.54 13.61 -19.96
C ASP A 75 -21.05 13.97 -20.00
N GLN A 76 -20.16 13.03 -19.71
CA GLN A 76 -18.71 13.22 -19.82
C GLN A 76 -18.28 13.32 -21.29
N ILE A 77 -18.82 12.46 -22.15
CA ILE A 77 -18.53 12.50 -23.60
C ILE A 77 -19.05 13.80 -24.22
N LYS A 78 -20.27 14.24 -23.86
CA LYS A 78 -20.84 15.52 -24.33
C LYS A 78 -20.02 16.73 -23.89
N ARG A 79 -19.34 16.66 -22.74
CA ARG A 79 -18.47 17.74 -22.22
C ARG A 79 -17.07 17.73 -22.83
N LYS A 80 -16.57 16.57 -23.31
CA LYS A 80 -15.28 16.49 -24.00
C LYS A 80 -15.39 17.10 -25.40
N LYS A 81 -14.65 18.19 -25.66
CA LYS A 81 -14.41 18.71 -27.02
C LYS A 81 -13.39 17.82 -27.75
N SER A 82 -13.76 16.57 -28.02
CA SER A 82 -12.92 15.56 -28.66
C SER A 82 -13.28 15.42 -30.15
N VAL A 83 -12.29 15.07 -30.99
CA VAL A 83 -12.48 14.75 -32.41
C VAL A 83 -13.16 13.38 -32.58
N ASP A 84 -13.00 12.49 -31.61
CA ASP A 84 -13.74 11.22 -31.55
C ASP A 84 -15.18 11.48 -31.11
N LYS A 85 -16.12 11.18 -32.02
CA LYS A 85 -17.58 11.36 -31.86
C LYS A 85 -18.31 10.07 -31.48
N ARG A 86 -17.59 8.99 -31.16
CA ARG A 86 -18.21 7.74 -30.72
C ARG A 86 -18.96 7.97 -29.40
N GLY A 87 -20.17 7.42 -29.30
CA GLY A 87 -21.00 7.45 -28.08
C GLY A 87 -20.46 6.54 -26.98
N VAL A 88 -21.22 6.39 -25.90
CA VAL A 88 -20.86 5.49 -24.78
C VAL A 88 -20.62 4.07 -25.31
N LYS A 89 -19.51 3.46 -24.88
CA LYS A 89 -19.17 2.07 -25.23
C LYS A 89 -20.27 1.12 -24.75
N SER A 90 -20.67 0.17 -25.59
CA SER A 90 -21.52 -0.94 -25.13
C SER A 90 -20.80 -1.78 -24.08
N GLU A 91 -21.55 -2.48 -23.22
CA GLU A 91 -20.94 -3.34 -22.18
C GLU A 91 -20.06 -4.43 -22.79
N GLU A 92 -20.43 -4.94 -23.97
CA GLU A 92 -19.60 -5.87 -24.74
C GLU A 92 -18.27 -5.23 -25.18
N ALA A 93 -18.31 -4.02 -25.76
CA ALA A 93 -17.09 -3.33 -26.17
C ALA A 93 -16.17 -2.99 -24.98
N TYR A 94 -16.75 -2.48 -23.89
CA TYR A 94 -16.07 -2.21 -22.63
C TYR A 94 -15.40 -3.49 -22.07
N THR A 95 -16.15 -4.59 -21.99
CA THR A 95 -15.63 -5.84 -21.42
C THR A 95 -14.49 -6.43 -22.25
N ARG A 96 -14.58 -6.33 -23.58
CA ARG A 96 -13.50 -6.78 -24.48
C ARG A 96 -12.22 -5.98 -24.30
N GLU A 97 -12.33 -4.68 -24.00
CA GLU A 97 -11.19 -3.80 -23.74
C GLU A 97 -10.53 -4.10 -22.39
N VAL A 98 -11.32 -4.21 -21.33
CA VAL A 98 -10.82 -4.51 -19.98
C VAL A 98 -10.15 -5.89 -19.93
N LEU A 99 -10.81 -6.91 -20.49
CA LEU A 99 -10.32 -8.29 -20.42
C LEU A 99 -9.22 -8.60 -21.45
N GLY A 100 -9.15 -7.86 -22.56
CA GLY A 100 -8.11 -8.01 -23.59
C GLY A 100 -8.00 -9.44 -24.14
N ASP A 101 -6.95 -10.16 -23.79
CA ASP A 101 -6.72 -11.56 -24.15
C ASP A 101 -7.78 -12.53 -23.58
N MET A 102 -8.44 -12.13 -22.47
CA MET A 102 -9.57 -12.83 -21.87
C MET A 102 -10.93 -12.35 -22.41
N LYS A 103 -10.97 -11.56 -23.48
CA LYS A 103 -12.22 -10.95 -24.00
C LYS A 103 -13.35 -11.94 -24.26
N ASP A 104 -13.07 -13.18 -24.67
CA ASP A 104 -14.09 -14.19 -25.00
C ASP A 104 -14.32 -15.20 -23.85
N ALA A 105 -13.73 -14.96 -22.66
CA ALA A 105 -13.86 -15.81 -21.49
C ALA A 105 -15.29 -15.81 -20.94
N LYS A 106 -15.77 -16.95 -20.42
CA LYS A 106 -17.09 -17.07 -19.77
C LYS A 106 -16.92 -17.73 -18.40
N ASN A 107 -17.78 -17.37 -17.45
CA ASN A 107 -17.73 -17.89 -16.06
C ASN A 107 -16.39 -17.57 -15.41
N ILE A 108 -16.08 -16.29 -15.28
CA ILE A 108 -14.80 -15.84 -14.72
C ILE A 108 -14.85 -15.81 -13.19
N ILE A 109 -13.68 -15.94 -12.55
CA ILE A 109 -13.52 -15.59 -11.13
C ILE A 109 -12.98 -14.17 -11.05
N VAL A 110 -13.49 -13.39 -10.11
CA VAL A 110 -12.94 -12.08 -9.74
C VAL A 110 -12.26 -12.19 -8.39
N ILE A 111 -11.09 -11.57 -8.28
CA ILE A 111 -10.38 -11.37 -7.02
C ILE A 111 -10.20 -9.86 -6.83
N ASN A 112 -10.78 -9.31 -5.78
CA ASN A 112 -10.54 -7.94 -5.36
C ASN A 112 -9.46 -7.94 -4.28
N ASP A 113 -8.28 -7.41 -4.61
CA ASP A 113 -7.25 -7.12 -3.63
C ASP A 113 -7.50 -5.71 -3.05
N GLU A 114 -7.34 -5.56 -1.73
CA GLU A 114 -7.75 -4.35 -0.99
C GLU A 114 -9.24 -4.01 -1.20
N ALA A 115 -10.10 -5.02 -1.04
CA ALA A 115 -11.55 -4.95 -1.27
C ALA A 115 -12.30 -3.91 -0.42
N HIS A 116 -11.64 -3.23 0.53
CA HIS A 116 -12.20 -2.05 1.19
C HIS A 116 -12.39 -0.85 0.25
N HIS A 117 -11.84 -0.92 -0.97
CA HIS A 117 -12.16 -0.03 -2.10
C HIS A 117 -13.26 -0.58 -3.00
N ALA A 118 -13.82 -1.76 -2.74
CA ALA A 118 -14.80 -2.40 -3.63
C ALA A 118 -16.22 -2.34 -3.03
N TRP A 119 -16.75 -1.12 -2.85
CA TRP A 119 -18.10 -0.91 -2.29
C TRP A 119 -18.90 0.16 -3.05
N ARG A 120 -20.22 0.06 -2.96
CA ARG A 120 -21.14 1.05 -3.53
C ARG A 120 -21.52 2.09 -2.48
N ILE A 121 -21.50 3.36 -2.86
CA ILE A 121 -22.06 4.42 -2.02
C ILE A 121 -23.56 4.19 -1.86
N ASN A 122 -24.06 4.18 -0.62
CA ASN A 122 -25.50 4.24 -0.38
C ASN A 122 -26.04 5.58 -0.89
N PRO A 123 -26.99 5.59 -1.85
CA PRO A 123 -27.58 6.82 -2.40
C PRO A 123 -28.07 7.80 -1.32
N GLU A 124 -28.59 7.31 -0.20
CA GLU A 124 -29.10 8.14 0.91
C GLU A 124 -27.99 8.82 1.73
N ALA A 125 -26.77 8.30 1.65
CA ALA A 125 -25.62 8.77 2.42
C ALA A 125 -24.67 9.68 1.63
N ILE A 126 -24.93 9.89 0.32
CA ILE A 126 -24.13 10.75 -0.57
C ILE A 126 -23.85 12.12 0.08
N GLY A 127 -24.85 12.75 0.71
CA GLY A 127 -24.69 14.07 1.35
C GLY A 127 -23.85 14.10 2.64
N LYS A 128 -23.66 12.96 3.32
CA LYS A 128 -22.92 12.88 4.60
C LYS A 128 -21.42 12.66 4.39
N TYR A 129 -21.02 11.95 3.34
CA TYR A 129 -19.61 11.65 3.02
C TYR A 129 -18.85 12.84 2.40
N ILE A 130 -19.57 13.79 1.78
CA ILE A 130 -19.01 14.92 1.00
C ILE A 130 -18.28 15.98 1.85
N ARG A 131 -18.39 15.95 3.19
CA ARG A 131 -17.75 16.96 4.06
C ARG A 131 -16.24 16.80 4.23
N GLN A 132 -15.65 15.68 3.79
CA GLN A 132 -14.21 15.45 3.82
C GLN A 132 -13.73 15.04 2.42
N ARG A 133 -12.74 15.76 1.89
CA ARG A 133 -12.23 15.59 0.52
C ARG A 133 -11.76 14.15 0.25
N ASP A 134 -11.07 13.54 1.21
CA ASP A 134 -10.50 12.19 1.08
C ASP A 134 -11.59 11.10 0.96
N LEU A 135 -12.76 11.28 1.57
CA LEU A 135 -13.89 10.35 1.45
C LEU A 135 -14.60 10.46 0.10
N LYS A 136 -14.54 11.60 -0.57
CA LYS A 136 -15.18 11.79 -1.88
C LYS A 136 -14.43 11.02 -2.98
N ASP A 137 -13.10 11.10 -2.96
CA ASP A 137 -12.25 10.47 -3.96
C ASP A 137 -12.30 8.92 -3.82
N SER A 138 -12.21 8.41 -2.59
CA SER A 138 -12.38 6.97 -2.28
C SER A 138 -13.74 6.42 -2.68
N ALA A 139 -14.81 7.21 -2.51
CA ALA A 139 -16.16 6.80 -2.85
C ALA A 139 -16.40 6.71 -4.37
N GLN A 140 -15.77 7.62 -5.14
CA GLN A 140 -15.79 7.57 -6.60
C GLN A 140 -15.04 6.35 -7.13
N GLU A 141 -13.81 6.12 -6.65
CA GLU A 141 -13.02 4.92 -6.94
C GLU A 141 -13.83 3.65 -6.69
N SER A 142 -14.46 3.56 -5.52
CA SER A 142 -15.19 2.36 -5.12
C SER A 142 -16.42 2.07 -5.98
N THR A 143 -17.11 3.13 -6.40
CA THR A 143 -18.25 3.03 -7.30
C THR A 143 -17.83 2.57 -8.69
N VAL A 144 -16.70 3.08 -9.21
CA VAL A 144 -16.13 2.65 -10.49
C VAL A 144 -15.74 1.18 -10.43
N TRP A 145 -15.06 0.76 -9.36
CA TRP A 145 -14.59 -0.60 -9.22
C TRP A 145 -15.73 -1.62 -9.34
N ILE A 146 -16.76 -1.49 -8.48
CA ILE A 146 -17.89 -2.41 -8.48
C ILE A 146 -18.72 -2.28 -9.77
N GLY A 147 -18.96 -1.06 -10.25
CA GLY A 147 -19.74 -0.87 -11.48
C GLY A 147 -19.05 -1.44 -12.73
N GLY A 148 -17.72 -1.50 -12.74
CA GLY A 148 -16.97 -2.16 -13.79
C GLY A 148 -17.13 -3.67 -13.75
N ILE A 149 -17.10 -4.25 -12.54
CA ILE A 149 -17.39 -5.68 -12.33
C ILE A 149 -18.83 -6.01 -12.77
N ASP A 150 -19.81 -5.15 -12.48
CA ASP A 150 -21.20 -5.35 -12.91
C ASP A 150 -21.32 -5.46 -14.42
N LYS A 151 -20.66 -4.55 -15.16
CA LYS A 151 -20.62 -4.57 -16.63
C LYS A 151 -20.01 -5.86 -17.18
N ILE A 152 -18.93 -6.34 -16.57
CA ILE A 152 -18.29 -7.60 -16.95
C ILE A 152 -19.22 -8.78 -16.63
N ASN A 153 -19.89 -8.76 -15.48
CA ASN A 153 -20.81 -9.81 -15.07
C ASN A 153 -22.00 -9.96 -16.03
N ASN A 154 -22.59 -8.85 -16.48
CA ASN A 154 -23.69 -8.85 -17.45
C ASN A 154 -23.34 -9.55 -18.77
N VAL A 155 -22.05 -9.53 -19.14
CA VAL A 155 -21.58 -9.95 -20.46
C VAL A 155 -20.86 -11.30 -20.43
N ARG A 156 -20.09 -11.59 -19.37
CA ARG A 156 -19.24 -12.80 -19.24
C ARG A 156 -19.63 -13.74 -18.10
N HIS A 157 -20.53 -13.32 -17.23
CA HIS A 157 -20.90 -14.00 -15.99
C HIS A 157 -19.72 -14.20 -15.04
N VAL A 158 -19.76 -13.50 -13.90
CA VAL A 158 -18.81 -13.67 -12.79
C VAL A 158 -19.32 -14.81 -11.92
N MET A 159 -18.59 -15.92 -11.92
CA MET A 159 -18.96 -17.13 -11.17
C MET A 159 -18.84 -16.91 -9.67
N ARG A 160 -17.74 -16.29 -9.22
CA ARG A 160 -17.43 -15.99 -7.82
C ARG A 160 -16.55 -14.76 -7.73
N CYS A 161 -16.75 -13.97 -6.67
CA CYS A 161 -15.88 -12.87 -6.29
C CYS A 161 -15.23 -13.21 -4.95
N PHE A 162 -13.90 -13.08 -4.86
CA PHE A 162 -13.15 -13.24 -3.63
C PHE A 162 -12.56 -11.90 -3.23
N ASP A 163 -12.88 -11.46 -2.02
CA ASP A 163 -12.44 -10.19 -1.48
C ASP A 163 -11.34 -10.41 -0.44
N PHE A 164 -10.20 -9.77 -0.64
CA PHE A 164 -9.09 -9.75 0.30
C PHE A 164 -8.86 -8.32 0.76
N THR A 165 -8.83 -8.09 2.07
CA THR A 165 -8.61 -6.75 2.62
C THR A 165 -8.08 -6.86 4.05
N ALA A 166 -7.15 -5.97 4.41
CA ALA A 166 -6.72 -5.82 5.79
C ALA A 166 -7.72 -5.01 6.64
N THR A 167 -8.72 -4.38 6.01
CA THR A 167 -9.70 -3.51 6.67
C THR A 167 -11.12 -3.89 6.20
N PRO A 168 -11.69 -5.00 6.70
CA PRO A 168 -12.94 -5.56 6.18
C PRO A 168 -14.19 -4.79 6.64
N PHE A 169 -14.19 -3.47 6.54
CA PHE A 169 -15.31 -2.61 6.95
C PHE A 169 -15.45 -1.39 6.03
N PHE A 170 -16.62 -0.75 6.09
CA PHE A 170 -16.89 0.45 5.29
C PHE A 170 -16.15 1.69 5.84
N PRO A 171 -15.56 2.54 4.98
CA PRO A 171 -14.93 3.78 5.42
C PRO A 171 -15.96 4.76 6.03
N SER A 172 -16.11 4.76 7.35
CA SER A 172 -17.12 5.58 8.05
C SER A 172 -16.53 6.81 8.76
N GLY A 173 -15.20 6.92 8.83
CA GLY A 173 -14.48 7.99 9.55
C GLY A 173 -14.65 7.94 11.08
N LYS A 174 -15.39 6.96 11.62
CA LYS A 174 -15.54 6.71 13.06
C LYS A 174 -14.69 5.50 13.46
N LYS A 175 -14.53 5.27 14.77
CA LYS A 175 -13.96 4.01 15.27
C LYS A 175 -14.89 2.89 14.81
N ALA A 176 -14.35 1.95 14.03
CA ALA A 176 -15.08 0.77 13.57
C ALA A 176 -15.56 -0.03 14.79
N GLY A 177 -16.87 -0.30 14.85
CA GLY A 177 -17.44 -1.31 15.74
C GLY A 177 -17.72 -2.61 14.98
N ASP A 178 -18.10 -3.67 15.69
CA ASP A 178 -18.37 -4.98 15.09
C ASP A 178 -19.50 -4.94 14.03
N GLU A 179 -20.40 -3.95 14.11
CA GLU A 179 -21.47 -3.74 13.12
C GLU A 179 -20.98 -3.15 11.77
N ASP A 180 -19.75 -2.66 11.70
CA ASP A 180 -19.19 -2.02 10.50
C ASP A 180 -18.51 -3.03 9.54
N PHE A 181 -18.32 -4.29 9.96
CA PHE A 181 -17.69 -5.32 9.13
C PHE A 181 -18.52 -5.64 7.87
N PHE A 182 -17.83 -6.07 6.81
CA PHE A 182 -18.49 -6.65 5.66
C PHE A 182 -19.27 -7.90 6.08
N LYS A 183 -20.53 -7.97 5.64
CA LYS A 183 -21.44 -9.07 6.02
C LYS A 183 -21.03 -10.43 5.44
N TRP A 184 -20.06 -10.45 4.52
CA TRP A 184 -19.58 -11.63 3.81
C TRP A 184 -18.14 -12.01 4.21
N VAL A 185 -17.64 -11.53 5.34
CA VAL A 185 -16.38 -12.04 5.90
C VAL A 185 -16.57 -13.52 6.27
N VAL A 186 -15.73 -14.38 5.68
CA VAL A 186 -15.74 -15.83 5.92
C VAL A 186 -14.55 -16.31 6.75
N SER A 187 -13.48 -15.51 6.82
CA SER A 187 -12.28 -15.76 7.59
C SER A 187 -11.67 -14.43 7.97
N ASP A 188 -11.34 -14.26 9.25
CA ASP A 188 -10.52 -13.17 9.76
C ASP A 188 -9.18 -13.75 10.22
N PHE A 189 -8.09 -13.02 9.97
CA PHE A 189 -6.74 -13.40 10.38
C PHE A 189 -5.99 -12.13 10.80
N GLY A 190 -6.08 -11.82 12.09
CA GLY A 190 -5.63 -10.55 12.64
C GLY A 190 -4.12 -10.43 12.80
N LEU A 191 -3.65 -9.22 13.12
CA LEU A 191 -2.22 -8.97 13.35
C LEU A 191 -1.65 -9.80 14.51
N ASN A 192 -2.41 -10.00 15.58
CA ASN A 192 -1.97 -10.80 16.73
C ASN A 192 -1.70 -12.25 16.31
N GLU A 193 -2.62 -12.87 15.57
CA GLU A 193 -2.45 -14.23 15.06
C GLU A 193 -1.27 -14.30 14.08
N ALA A 194 -1.07 -13.27 13.25
CA ALA A 194 0.09 -13.19 12.37
C ALA A 194 1.43 -13.08 13.15
N ILE A 195 1.45 -12.37 14.29
CA ILE A 195 2.62 -12.28 15.17
C ILE A 195 2.88 -13.63 15.84
N GLU A 196 1.84 -14.24 16.42
CA GLU A 196 1.93 -15.54 17.12
C GLU A 196 2.33 -16.68 16.17
N SER A 197 1.84 -16.63 14.93
CA SER A 197 2.21 -17.57 13.87
C SER A 197 3.60 -17.29 13.28
N GLY A 198 4.30 -16.26 13.76
CA GLY A 198 5.65 -15.91 13.30
C GLY A 198 5.70 -15.42 11.84
N LEU A 199 4.58 -14.95 11.28
CA LEU A 199 4.47 -14.45 9.91
C LEU A 199 4.96 -13.00 9.77
N VAL A 200 4.88 -12.24 10.88
CA VAL A 200 5.34 -10.85 10.97
C VAL A 200 6.29 -10.66 12.16
N LYS A 201 7.09 -9.61 12.11
CA LYS A 201 8.00 -9.15 13.15
C LYS A 201 7.19 -8.70 14.36
N THR A 202 7.71 -8.97 15.55
CA THR A 202 7.16 -8.43 16.80
C THR A 202 7.65 -6.99 17.02
N PRO A 203 6.79 -5.97 16.95
CA PRO A 203 7.21 -4.60 17.23
C PRO A 203 7.60 -4.47 18.70
N ARG A 204 8.75 -3.83 18.97
CA ARG A 204 9.19 -3.51 20.33
C ARG A 204 9.17 -2.00 20.53
N VAL A 205 8.66 -1.55 21.67
CA VAL A 205 8.75 -0.15 22.07
C VAL A 205 10.12 0.08 22.70
N VAL A 206 10.87 1.05 22.20
CA VAL A 206 12.14 1.47 22.81
C VAL A 206 11.83 2.09 24.17
N VAL A 207 12.13 1.36 25.25
CA VAL A 207 12.12 1.85 26.62
C VAL A 207 13.56 2.19 26.99
N ARG A 208 13.79 3.44 27.32
CA ARG A 208 15.11 4.00 27.64
C ARG A 208 14.98 4.75 28.96
N ASP A 209 15.65 4.25 29.99
CA ASP A 209 15.57 4.73 31.39
C ASP A 209 16.34 6.04 31.63
N ASP A 210 17.09 6.51 30.63
CA ASP A 210 17.94 7.71 30.63
C ASP A 210 17.18 9.02 30.32
N GLY A 211 15.88 8.94 30.01
CA GLY A 211 14.99 10.11 30.00
C GLY A 211 14.38 10.32 31.38
N THR A 212 14.43 11.54 31.93
CA THR A 212 13.68 11.88 33.16
C THR A 212 12.25 11.36 33.03
N PRO A 213 11.81 10.39 33.86
CA PRO A 213 10.46 9.85 33.78
C PRO A 213 9.42 10.97 33.88
N ASP A 214 8.26 10.80 33.26
CA ASP A 214 7.11 11.61 33.64
C ASP A 214 6.79 11.30 35.11
N SER A 215 6.88 12.34 35.95
CA SER A 215 6.71 12.23 37.40
C SER A 215 5.33 11.74 37.82
N LYS A 216 4.35 11.71 36.89
CA LYS A 216 2.99 11.20 37.13
C LYS A 216 2.72 9.80 36.59
N THR A 217 3.40 9.36 35.52
CA THR A 217 3.01 8.12 34.82
C THR A 217 4.08 7.03 34.79
N MET A 218 5.33 7.32 35.20
CA MET A 218 6.44 6.34 35.26
C MET A 218 6.71 5.62 33.91
N LYS A 219 6.21 6.15 32.78
CA LYS A 219 6.44 5.61 31.43
C LYS A 219 7.52 6.40 30.71
N SER A 220 8.25 5.75 29.80
CA SER A 220 9.18 6.41 28.87
C SER A 220 8.47 7.55 28.12
N LYS A 221 9.04 8.77 28.16
CA LYS A 221 8.50 9.96 27.45
C LYS A 221 8.44 9.79 25.92
N PHE A 222 9.08 8.76 25.38
CA PHE A 222 9.04 8.45 23.94
C PHE A 222 7.80 7.64 23.55
N TYR A 223 7.14 6.98 24.52
CA TYR A 223 5.87 6.31 24.28
C TYR A 223 4.76 7.37 24.10
N HIS A 224 4.10 7.38 22.94
CA HIS A 224 3.16 8.43 22.52
C HIS A 224 3.77 9.83 22.45
N ILE A 225 4.98 9.98 21.90
CA ILE A 225 5.62 11.30 21.72
C ILE A 225 4.72 12.35 21.05
N TYR A 226 3.85 11.93 20.11
CA TYR A 226 2.90 12.84 19.45
C TYR A 226 1.76 13.30 20.38
N ALA A 227 1.44 12.56 21.45
CA ALA A 227 0.40 12.93 22.40
C ALA A 227 0.84 14.03 23.36
N ASP A 228 2.15 14.28 23.51
CA ASP A 228 2.67 15.43 24.25
C ASP A 228 2.12 16.74 23.67
N SER A 229 1.58 17.60 24.52
CA SER A 229 0.89 18.82 24.09
C SER A 229 1.82 19.81 23.38
N GLY A 230 3.09 19.90 23.81
CA GLY A 230 4.11 20.75 23.20
C GLY A 230 4.54 20.22 21.84
N VAL A 231 4.80 18.92 21.73
CA VAL A 231 5.11 18.26 20.45
C VAL A 231 3.94 18.39 19.48
N LYS A 232 2.73 18.04 19.92
CA LYS A 232 1.52 18.12 19.09
C LYS A 232 1.27 19.53 18.58
N ALA A 233 1.33 20.54 19.45
CA ALA A 233 1.13 21.93 19.05
C ALA A 233 2.19 22.36 18.02
N ASN A 234 3.45 21.99 18.22
CA ASN A 234 4.54 22.36 17.34
C ASN A 234 4.48 21.68 15.95
N LEU A 235 4.24 20.36 15.92
CA LEU A 235 4.12 19.60 14.67
C LEU A 235 2.83 19.93 13.90
N ASN A 236 1.88 20.65 14.50
CA ASN A 236 0.67 21.12 13.83
C ASN A 236 0.77 22.55 13.26
N ARG A 237 1.97 23.13 13.21
CA ARG A 237 2.22 24.43 12.58
C ARG A 237 2.65 24.24 11.12
N ALA A 238 2.14 25.09 10.23
CA ALA A 238 2.67 25.22 8.87
C ALA A 238 3.83 26.21 8.91
N VAL A 239 5.05 25.69 8.95
CA VAL A 239 6.30 26.46 9.08
C VAL A 239 7.35 25.91 8.12
N ASP A 240 8.34 26.74 7.82
CA ASP A 240 9.43 26.37 6.93
C ASP A 240 10.26 25.19 7.47
N LYS A 241 10.86 24.44 6.53
CA LYS A 241 11.66 23.23 6.80
C LYS A 241 12.87 23.49 7.71
N GLU A 242 13.38 24.71 7.73
CA GLU A 242 14.51 25.15 8.55
C GLU A 242 14.16 25.20 10.04
N THR A 243 12.87 25.39 10.35
CA THR A 243 12.36 25.52 11.72
C THR A 243 12.67 24.25 12.52
N PRO A 244 13.48 24.34 13.61
CA PRO A 244 13.90 23.18 14.39
C PRO A 244 12.74 22.31 14.87
N LEU A 245 12.91 21.00 14.85
CA LEU A 245 11.99 20.05 15.50
C LEU A 245 12.00 20.28 17.02
N PRO A 246 10.91 19.92 17.73
CA PRO A 246 10.91 19.94 19.19
C PRO A 246 12.09 19.14 19.74
N ASP A 247 12.71 19.61 20.83
CA ASP A 247 13.87 18.93 21.45
C ASP A 247 13.56 17.47 21.79
N MET A 248 12.34 17.20 22.25
CA MET A 248 11.88 15.84 22.54
C MET A 248 11.91 14.95 21.29
N VAL A 249 11.47 15.46 20.14
CA VAL A 249 11.49 14.73 18.86
C VAL A 249 12.93 14.54 18.38
N THR A 250 13.77 15.56 18.50
CA THR A 250 15.20 15.47 18.14
C THR A 250 15.93 14.42 18.99
N LYS A 251 15.67 14.38 20.30
CA LYS A 251 16.20 13.35 21.20
C LYS A 251 15.68 11.95 20.86
N ALA A 252 14.39 11.83 20.53
CA ALA A 252 13.80 10.56 20.12
C ALA A 252 14.48 10.01 18.85
N TYR A 253 14.70 10.87 17.84
CA TYR A 253 15.45 10.49 16.64
C TYR A 253 16.89 10.11 16.94
N TYR A 254 17.55 10.82 17.86
CA TYR A 254 18.92 10.50 18.25
C TYR A 254 19.01 9.09 18.84
N PHE A 255 18.13 8.77 19.79
CA PHE A 255 18.12 7.44 20.41
C PHE A 255 17.71 6.33 19.44
N LEU A 256 16.64 6.54 18.66
CA LEU A 256 16.24 5.59 17.62
C LEU A 256 17.34 5.41 16.56
N GLY A 257 18.09 6.47 16.27
CA GLY A 257 19.23 6.43 15.36
C GLY A 257 20.44 5.69 15.91
N LEU A 258 20.65 5.66 17.24
CA LEU A 258 21.67 4.82 17.86
C LEU A 258 21.32 3.33 17.71
N ASP A 259 20.06 2.95 17.94
CA ASP A 259 19.58 1.57 17.78
C ASP A 259 19.68 1.14 16.30
N TRP A 260 19.31 2.03 15.38
CA TRP A 260 19.49 1.82 13.95
C TRP A 260 20.96 1.65 13.57
N LEU A 261 21.87 2.44 14.16
CA LEU A 261 23.30 2.36 13.87
C LEU A 261 23.90 1.03 14.35
N GLU A 262 23.45 0.50 15.48
CA GLU A 262 23.83 -0.83 15.94
C GLU A 262 23.40 -1.90 14.93
N THR A 263 22.14 -1.84 14.48
CA THR A 263 21.61 -2.75 13.45
C THR A 263 22.40 -2.62 12.14
N PHE A 264 22.72 -1.39 11.73
CA PHE A 264 23.49 -1.12 10.52
C PHE A 264 24.89 -1.76 10.58
N LYS A 265 25.56 -1.67 11.73
CA LYS A 265 26.87 -2.31 11.94
C LYS A 265 26.76 -3.84 11.88
N LEU A 266 25.80 -4.42 12.59
CA LEU A 266 25.56 -5.87 12.59
C LEU A 266 25.29 -6.42 11.18
N TRP A 267 24.47 -5.71 10.40
CA TRP A 267 24.17 -6.09 9.02
C TRP A 267 25.40 -5.99 8.13
N LYS A 268 26.21 -4.94 8.31
CA LYS A 268 27.47 -4.78 7.58
C LYS A 268 28.48 -5.88 7.94
N GLU A 269 28.59 -6.25 9.21
CA GLU A 269 29.42 -7.37 9.68
C GLU A 269 28.95 -8.72 9.11
N SER A 270 27.64 -8.85 8.90
CA SER A 270 27.01 -10.03 8.30
C SER A 270 27.03 -10.03 6.76
N ASN A 271 27.74 -9.08 6.13
CA ASN A 271 27.76 -8.86 4.67
C ASN A 271 26.36 -8.71 4.04
N ALA A 272 25.42 -8.11 4.76
CA ALA A 272 24.12 -7.77 4.19
C ALA A 272 24.31 -6.73 3.07
N GLU A 273 23.68 -6.99 1.92
CA GLU A 273 23.85 -6.16 0.72
C GLU A 273 23.03 -4.86 0.78
N THR A 274 21.96 -4.85 1.59
CA THR A 274 21.07 -3.70 1.76
C THR A 274 21.08 -3.22 3.21
N PRO A 275 20.99 -1.90 3.46
CA PRO A 275 21.01 -1.38 4.82
C PRO A 275 19.64 -1.53 5.51
N PRO A 276 19.59 -1.50 6.86
CA PRO A 276 18.34 -1.35 7.59
C PRO A 276 17.69 0.00 7.27
N VAL A 277 16.35 0.02 7.24
CA VAL A 277 15.56 1.21 6.93
C VAL A 277 14.82 1.72 8.17
N MET A 278 14.91 3.04 8.39
CA MET A 278 14.08 3.79 9.32
C MET A 278 12.94 4.48 8.58
N ILE A 279 11.71 4.35 9.09
CA ILE A 279 10.53 5.05 8.56
C ILE A 279 10.12 6.17 9.51
N SER A 280 9.86 7.35 8.97
CA SER A 280 9.25 8.49 9.67
C SER A 280 7.84 8.75 9.16
N VAL A 281 6.85 8.51 10.03
CA VAL A 281 5.42 8.67 9.70
C VAL A 281 4.94 10.00 10.24
N CYS A 282 4.90 11.01 9.36
CA CYS A 282 4.60 12.39 9.71
C CYS A 282 3.10 12.70 9.60
N ASN A 283 2.64 13.66 10.41
CA ASN A 283 1.25 14.14 10.37
C ASN A 283 0.94 15.06 9.17
N ARG A 284 1.95 15.71 8.58
CA ARG A 284 1.81 16.67 7.47
C ARG A 284 3.11 16.81 6.66
N THR A 285 3.01 17.41 5.48
CA THR A 285 4.12 17.66 4.53
C THR A 285 5.19 18.57 5.11
N GLU A 286 4.83 19.59 5.89
CA GLU A 286 5.79 20.49 6.52
C GLU A 286 6.62 19.77 7.59
N THR A 287 6.00 18.88 8.38
CA THR A 287 6.70 18.03 9.34
C THR A 287 7.67 17.09 8.63
N ALA A 288 7.23 16.44 7.55
CA ALA A 288 8.10 15.59 6.73
C ALA A 288 9.31 16.36 6.18
N ALA A 289 9.10 17.58 5.67
CA ALA A 289 10.18 18.43 5.18
C ALA A 289 11.15 18.85 6.31
N ARG A 290 10.66 19.16 7.52
CA ARG A 290 11.49 19.47 8.70
C ARG A 290 12.31 18.27 9.17
N VAL A 291 11.73 17.07 9.13
CA VAL A 291 12.45 15.81 9.43
C VAL A 291 13.57 15.60 8.42
N LYS A 292 13.25 15.69 7.11
CA LYS A 292 14.26 15.55 6.05
C LYS A 292 15.39 16.56 6.23
N PHE A 293 15.05 17.83 6.43
CA PHE A 293 16.03 18.89 6.65
C PHE A 293 16.92 18.61 7.87
N SER A 294 16.33 18.08 8.96
CA SER A 294 17.06 17.77 10.19
C SER A 294 18.04 16.60 10.02
N LEU A 295 17.68 15.58 9.24
CA LEU A 295 18.58 14.49 8.86
C LEU A 295 19.70 14.99 7.94
N ASP A 296 19.34 15.65 6.83
CA ASP A 296 20.29 16.11 5.80
C ASP A 296 21.34 17.08 6.36
N LYS A 297 20.95 17.95 7.31
CA LYS A 297 21.83 18.93 7.94
C LYS A 297 22.54 18.43 9.20
N GLY A 298 22.40 17.14 9.53
CA GLY A 298 23.07 16.54 10.69
C GLY A 298 22.60 17.12 12.04
N LYS A 299 21.35 17.63 12.11
CA LYS A 299 20.75 18.07 13.38
C LYS A 299 20.50 16.88 14.30
N ILE A 300 20.23 15.70 13.72
CA ILE A 300 20.24 14.41 14.40
C ILE A 300 21.68 13.90 14.32
N ARG A 301 22.36 13.80 15.46
CA ARG A 301 23.82 13.59 15.57
C ARG A 301 24.25 12.14 15.29
N ILE A 302 23.83 11.59 14.15
CA ILE A 302 24.20 10.26 13.64
C ILE A 302 24.71 10.44 12.21
N LYS A 303 26.01 10.27 12.00
CA LYS A 303 26.67 10.62 10.72
C LYS A 303 26.16 9.77 9.55
N GLU A 304 25.93 8.49 9.82
CA GLU A 304 25.48 7.50 8.84
C GLU A 304 24.09 7.83 8.30
N LEU A 305 23.23 8.45 9.12
CA LEU A 305 21.91 8.94 8.71
C LEU A 305 21.96 10.28 7.95
N GLN A 306 23.09 10.97 7.96
CA GLN A 306 23.28 12.24 7.25
C GLN A 306 23.63 12.00 5.77
N ASN A 307 22.71 11.39 5.03
CA ASN A 307 22.87 11.13 3.60
C ASN A 307 21.60 11.51 2.82
N PRO A 308 21.59 12.67 2.13
CA PRO A 308 20.45 13.09 1.34
C PRO A 308 20.04 12.12 0.23
N ASN A 309 20.98 11.35 -0.33
CA ASN A 309 20.73 10.40 -1.41
C ASN A 309 20.08 9.09 -0.90
N ALA A 310 20.32 8.75 0.37
CA ALA A 310 19.72 7.61 1.06
C ALA A 310 18.43 7.97 1.82
N THR A 311 17.93 9.20 1.66
CA THR A 311 16.70 9.69 2.31
C THR A 311 15.61 9.95 1.27
N LEU A 312 14.53 9.20 1.35
CA LEU A 312 13.38 9.27 0.46
C LEU A 312 12.22 9.97 1.16
N GLN A 313 11.75 11.10 0.63
CA GLN A 313 10.53 11.75 1.08
C GLN A 313 9.40 11.44 0.10
N ILE A 314 8.34 10.83 0.60
CA ILE A 314 7.17 10.45 -0.18
C ILE A 314 6.11 11.54 -0.03
N ASP A 315 5.78 12.20 -1.14
CA ASP A 315 4.62 13.09 -1.25
C ASP A 315 3.47 12.34 -1.93
N THR A 316 2.38 12.13 -1.19
CA THR A 316 1.18 11.41 -1.67
C THR A 316 0.64 11.99 -2.98
N LYS A 317 0.76 13.31 -3.20
CA LYS A 317 0.27 13.93 -4.44
C LYS A 317 1.05 13.48 -5.67
N VAL A 318 2.37 13.35 -5.55
CA VAL A 318 3.24 12.93 -6.65
C VAL A 318 3.00 11.46 -7.00
N LEU A 319 2.73 10.61 -6.01
CA LEU A 319 2.36 9.21 -6.25
C LEU A 319 1.01 9.08 -6.98
N ASN A 320 -0.01 9.84 -6.57
CA ASN A 320 -1.33 9.80 -7.23
C ASN A 320 -1.26 10.27 -8.70
N GLU A 321 -0.40 11.25 -9.01
CA GLU A 321 -0.14 11.67 -10.39
C GLU A 321 0.50 10.56 -11.25
N ALA A 322 1.34 9.71 -10.65
CA ALA A 322 1.91 8.55 -11.34
C ALA A 322 0.85 7.45 -11.60
N GLU A 323 -0.11 7.27 -10.69
CA GLU A 323 -1.15 6.23 -10.80
C GLU A 323 -2.17 6.54 -11.90
N THR A 324 -2.61 7.79 -12.00
CA THR A 324 -3.60 8.24 -13.00
C THR A 324 -3.01 8.35 -14.43
N GLY A 325 -1.69 8.34 -14.57
CA GLY A 325 -0.96 8.60 -15.81
C GLY A 325 -1.14 7.57 -16.94
N GLN A 326 -1.88 6.47 -16.75
CA GLN A 326 -2.19 5.52 -17.85
C GLN A 326 -3.19 6.08 -18.88
N ASN A 327 -4.01 7.09 -18.53
CA ASN A 327 -5.10 7.58 -19.40
C ASN A 327 -4.99 9.06 -19.85
N GLY A 328 -3.89 9.77 -19.56
CA GLY A 328 -3.77 11.22 -19.81
C GLY A 328 -2.55 11.63 -20.66
N ASN A 329 -2.78 12.51 -21.64
CA ASN A 329 -1.75 13.23 -22.42
C ASN A 329 -1.04 14.31 -21.58
N GLY A 330 -0.37 13.91 -20.49
CA GLY A 330 0.44 14.80 -19.66
C GLY A 330 1.84 15.05 -20.26
N VAL A 331 2.49 16.15 -19.84
CA VAL A 331 3.87 16.51 -20.23
C VAL A 331 4.83 15.40 -19.78
N ALA A 332 5.50 14.75 -20.74
CA ALA A 332 6.31 13.54 -20.54
C ALA A 332 7.35 13.61 -19.40
N SER A 333 7.92 14.79 -19.13
CA SER A 333 8.96 14.97 -18.11
C SER A 333 8.48 14.86 -16.66
N LYS A 334 7.25 15.26 -16.31
CA LYS A 334 6.75 15.11 -14.93
C LYS A 334 6.33 13.68 -14.62
N LYS A 335 5.83 12.98 -15.64
CA LYS A 335 5.41 11.58 -15.55
C LYS A 335 6.61 10.65 -15.29
N SER A 336 7.72 10.85 -16.01
CA SER A 336 8.92 10.01 -15.80
C SER A 336 9.50 10.15 -14.40
N VAL A 337 9.55 11.37 -13.85
CA VAL A 337 10.04 11.64 -12.49
C VAL A 337 9.15 10.97 -11.43
N ALA A 338 7.83 11.00 -11.63
CA ALA A 338 6.89 10.35 -10.72
C ALA A 338 6.98 8.81 -10.79
N GLU A 339 7.20 8.25 -11.98
CA GLU A 339 7.47 6.82 -12.18
C GLU A 339 8.78 6.37 -11.53
N GLU A 340 9.88 7.13 -11.71
CA GLU A 340 11.18 6.87 -11.06
C GLU A 340 11.07 6.92 -9.54
N LEU A 341 10.36 7.93 -9.00
CA LEU A 341 10.15 8.05 -7.56
C LEU A 341 9.38 6.83 -7.03
N ARG A 342 8.36 6.38 -7.76
CA ARG A 342 7.56 5.23 -7.38
C ARG A 342 8.35 3.93 -7.45
N GLU A 343 9.14 3.71 -8.50
CA GLU A 343 10.03 2.55 -8.58
C GLU A 343 11.02 2.54 -7.41
N LYS A 344 11.58 3.70 -7.06
CA LYS A 344 12.49 3.84 -5.92
C LYS A 344 11.80 3.53 -4.59
N VAL A 345 10.55 3.95 -4.41
CA VAL A 345 9.71 3.61 -3.23
C VAL A 345 9.42 2.11 -3.20
N ASP A 346 8.94 1.52 -4.29
CA ASP A 346 8.53 0.11 -4.38
C ASP A 346 9.71 -0.87 -4.21
N THR A 347 10.94 -0.41 -4.46
CA THR A 347 12.16 -1.23 -4.42
C THR A 347 13.08 -0.94 -3.23
N VAL A 348 12.58 -0.24 -2.20
CA VAL A 348 13.36 0.01 -0.97
C VAL A 348 13.89 -1.30 -0.39
N GLY A 349 15.21 -1.39 -0.24
CA GLY A 349 15.89 -2.57 0.32
C GLY A 349 15.94 -3.79 -0.60
N GLN A 350 15.69 -3.64 -1.91
CA GLN A 350 15.84 -4.70 -2.91
C GLN A 350 17.17 -4.56 -3.66
N LYS A 351 17.96 -5.64 -3.72
CA LYS A 351 19.25 -5.69 -4.42
C LYS A 351 19.09 -5.41 -5.93
N GLY A 352 20.00 -4.61 -6.48
CA GLY A 352 20.10 -4.28 -7.90
C GLY A 352 19.02 -3.31 -8.38
N ARG A 353 18.29 -2.67 -7.47
CA ARG A 353 17.15 -1.79 -7.77
C ARG A 353 17.35 -0.36 -7.26
N PRO A 354 16.64 0.65 -7.79
CA PRO A 354 16.85 2.04 -7.41
C PRO A 354 16.70 2.35 -5.91
N GLY A 355 15.87 1.58 -5.19
CA GLY A 355 15.64 1.71 -3.75
C GLY A 355 16.63 0.96 -2.85
N GLU A 356 17.61 0.24 -3.41
CA GLU A 356 18.50 -0.66 -2.69
C GLU A 356 19.16 -0.02 -1.46
N GLN A 357 19.74 1.18 -1.64
CA GLN A 357 20.59 1.86 -0.65
C GLN A 357 19.82 2.92 0.16
N ILE A 358 18.48 2.89 0.14
CA ILE A 358 17.67 3.79 0.96
C ILE A 358 17.78 3.38 2.42
N GLN A 359 17.95 4.37 3.30
CA GLN A 359 18.10 4.19 4.74
C GLN A 359 16.98 4.89 5.52
N ASN A 360 16.43 5.98 4.97
CA ASN A 360 15.34 6.74 5.58
C ASN A 360 14.18 6.90 4.61
N VAL A 361 12.98 6.55 5.04
CA VAL A 361 11.73 6.80 4.31
C VAL A 361 10.86 7.73 5.14
N ILE A 362 10.57 8.92 4.63
CA ILE A 362 9.75 9.93 5.30
C ILE A 362 8.44 10.04 4.53
N SER A 363 7.32 9.74 5.19
CA SER A 363 6.00 9.76 4.56
C SER A 363 5.02 10.62 5.35
N VAL A 364 4.08 11.21 4.62
CA VAL A 364 2.90 11.87 5.17
C VAL A 364 1.72 10.93 4.97
N GLY A 365 1.08 10.51 6.06
CA GLY A 365 -0.07 9.61 5.95
C GLY A 365 0.29 8.13 6.00
N MET A 366 -0.56 7.30 5.38
CA MET A 366 -0.22 5.90 5.13
C MET A 366 0.78 5.87 3.97
N LEU A 367 1.70 4.90 3.96
CA LEU A 367 2.50 4.59 2.77
C LEU A 367 1.55 4.21 1.62
N SER A 368 2.02 4.19 0.37
CA SER A 368 1.20 3.67 -0.73
C SER A 368 0.72 2.27 -0.42
N GLU A 369 -0.53 1.96 -0.78
CA GLU A 369 -1.07 0.61 -0.65
C GLU A 369 -0.21 -0.38 -1.42
N GLY A 370 0.04 -1.54 -0.81
CA GLY A 370 0.97 -2.52 -1.35
C GLY A 370 2.46 -2.21 -1.19
N TRP A 371 2.87 -1.12 -0.52
CA TRP A 371 4.28 -0.96 -0.16
C TRP A 371 4.71 -2.02 0.86
N ASP A 372 5.84 -2.69 0.60
CA ASP A 372 6.37 -3.78 1.44
C ASP A 372 7.89 -3.77 1.38
N ALA A 373 8.52 -3.37 2.48
CA ALA A 373 9.98 -3.34 2.61
C ALA A 373 10.42 -4.19 3.80
N LYS A 374 11.03 -5.34 3.50
CA LYS A 374 11.53 -6.28 4.51
C LYS A 374 12.67 -5.70 5.35
N THR A 375 13.39 -4.70 4.83
CA THR A 375 14.53 -4.07 5.50
C THR A 375 14.16 -3.03 6.57
N VAL A 376 12.86 -2.76 6.74
CA VAL A 376 12.37 -1.83 7.77
C VAL A 376 12.61 -2.43 9.15
N THR A 377 13.32 -1.68 10.00
CA THR A 377 13.69 -2.11 11.35
C THR A 377 13.25 -1.10 12.40
N HIS A 378 13.17 0.18 12.03
CA HIS A 378 12.89 1.28 12.96
C HIS A 378 11.74 2.14 12.44
N ILE A 379 10.81 2.53 13.32
CA ILE A 379 9.65 3.35 12.96
C ILE A 379 9.54 4.51 13.94
N MET A 380 9.54 5.73 13.42
CA MET A 380 9.27 6.97 14.13
C MET A 380 7.86 7.48 13.82
N GLY A 381 6.94 7.34 14.77
CA GLY A 381 5.57 7.83 14.66
C GLY A 381 5.41 9.28 15.12
N LEU A 382 5.21 10.22 14.19
CA LEU A 382 5.00 11.65 14.46
C LEU A 382 3.57 12.09 14.11
N ARG A 383 2.60 11.22 14.36
CA ARG A 383 1.17 11.49 14.15
C ARG A 383 0.31 10.82 15.21
N ALA A 384 -0.93 11.27 15.36
CA ALA A 384 -1.91 10.55 16.15
C ALA A 384 -2.33 9.30 15.40
N PHE A 385 -2.19 8.15 16.04
CA PHE A 385 -2.83 6.90 15.63
C PHE A 385 -4.18 6.85 16.34
N THR A 386 -5.19 7.48 15.76
CA THR A 386 -6.55 7.54 16.33
C THR A 386 -7.31 6.22 16.22
N SER A 387 -6.85 5.32 15.32
CA SER A 387 -7.36 3.96 15.12
C SER A 387 -6.20 2.97 15.22
N GLN A 388 -6.43 1.85 15.90
CA GLN A 388 -5.49 0.72 15.97
C GLN A 388 -5.14 0.23 14.55
N LEU A 389 -6.14 0.14 13.68
CA LEU A 389 -5.99 -0.25 12.28
C LEU A 389 -4.97 0.59 11.49
N LEU A 390 -4.98 1.91 11.67
CA LEU A 390 -4.04 2.80 10.99
C LEU A 390 -2.60 2.55 11.44
N CYS A 391 -2.42 2.18 12.71
CA CYS A 391 -1.13 1.74 13.23
C CYS A 391 -0.74 0.40 12.59
N GLU A 392 -1.64 -0.58 12.58
CA GLU A 392 -1.38 -1.91 12.00
C GLU A 392 -1.09 -1.85 10.49
N GLN A 393 -1.77 -1.00 9.73
CA GLN A 393 -1.51 -0.80 8.31
C GLN A 393 -0.18 -0.10 8.04
N VAL A 394 0.20 0.89 8.85
CA VAL A 394 1.47 1.62 8.68
C VAL A 394 2.65 0.78 9.15
N VAL A 395 2.49 0.06 10.25
CA VAL A 395 3.54 -0.77 10.85
C VAL A 395 3.64 -2.10 10.08
N GLY A 396 2.52 -2.78 9.80
CA GLY A 396 2.46 -4.08 9.10
C GLY A 396 3.16 -4.12 7.75
N ARG A 397 3.23 -3.00 7.04
CA ARG A 397 3.95 -2.85 5.75
C ARG A 397 5.48 -2.89 5.85
N GLY A 398 6.04 -2.75 7.06
CA GLY A 398 7.45 -2.97 7.36
C GLY A 398 7.71 -4.18 8.27
N LEU A 399 6.65 -4.86 8.72
CA LEU A 399 6.76 -5.97 9.69
C LEU A 399 6.95 -7.34 9.03
N ARG A 400 6.91 -7.51 7.71
CA ARG A 400 7.16 -8.84 7.14
C ARG A 400 8.58 -9.32 7.45
N ARG A 401 8.72 -10.60 7.78
CA ARG A 401 10.03 -11.20 8.06
C ARG A 401 10.86 -11.31 6.78
N THR A 402 12.17 -11.25 6.96
CA THR A 402 13.16 -11.49 5.89
C THR A 402 13.30 -12.98 5.59
N SER A 403 13.18 -13.83 6.61
CA SER A 403 13.19 -15.30 6.52
C SER A 403 12.05 -15.91 7.35
N TYR A 404 11.53 -17.04 6.85
CA TYR A 404 10.53 -17.90 7.52
C TYR A 404 11.13 -19.24 7.96
N GLU A 405 12.44 -19.41 7.82
CA GLU A 405 13.14 -20.58 8.34
C GLU A 405 13.01 -20.61 9.87
N VAL A 406 12.68 -21.79 10.38
CA VAL A 406 12.66 -22.09 11.80
C VAL A 406 14.04 -22.66 12.11
N GLU A 407 14.82 -21.96 12.94
CA GLU A 407 16.10 -22.48 13.46
C GLU A 407 15.90 -23.76 14.29
#